data_AF-A0AAU6E5N3-F1
#
_entry.id   AF-A0AAU6E5N3-F1
#
_cell.length_a   1.000
_cell.length_b   1.000
_cell.length_c   1.000
_cell.angle_alpha   90.00
_cell.angle_beta   90.00
_cell.angle_gamma   90.00
#
_symmetry.space_group_name_H-M   'P 1'
#
loop_
_entity.id
_entity.type
_entity.pdbx_description
1 polymer ?
#
loop_
_entity_poly.entity_id
_entity_poly.type
_entity_poly.pdbx_seq_one_letter_code
_entity_poly.pdbx_strand_id
1 'polypeptide(L)'
;MTISRLLTGFAITAALVSIAPATAQAATGPVTAGTTAAQGTGPWGTYYAPGRKAKTNGSLTVSGEDHAVIPAAETGRISGRVYDLTRGPSCGWAVFRLTYRTPDGKNLPFRHRSIVDCSYGTPKPFTFTQHDLYQVELKVCSEAKASKPSLNCLYAGSWKVLYVSK
;
A
#
# COMPACT_ATOMS: atom_id res chain seq x y z
N MET A 1 61.61 -32.76 -46.27
CA MET A 1 60.75 -33.59 -47.14
C MET A 1 59.37 -32.99 -47.18
N THR A 2 58.89 -32.79 -48.40
CA THR A 2 57.77 -31.96 -48.84
C THR A 2 56.45 -32.73 -48.74
N ILE A 3 55.36 -32.10 -48.29
CA ILE A 3 54.00 -32.62 -48.48
C ILE A 3 53.18 -31.54 -49.16
N SER A 4 52.81 -31.84 -50.41
CA SER A 4 51.99 -31.02 -51.29
C SER A 4 50.50 -31.20 -50.99
N ARG A 5 49.75 -30.12 -51.20
CA ARG A 5 48.28 -29.99 -51.11
C ARG A 5 47.58 -30.62 -52.32
N LEU A 6 46.26 -30.89 -52.18
CA LEU A 6 45.11 -30.41 -53.01
C LEU A 6 43.82 -31.16 -52.52
N LEU A 7 42.81 -30.45 -51.98
CA LEU A 7 41.48 -30.12 -52.57
C LEU A 7 40.73 -31.35 -53.12
N THR A 8 39.48 -31.70 -52.74
CA THR A 8 38.19 -30.97 -52.89
C THR A 8 37.10 -31.87 -52.24
N GLY A 9 36.10 -31.40 -51.51
CA GLY A 9 34.81 -30.99 -52.09
C GLY A 9 33.62 -31.30 -51.15
N PHE A 10 32.58 -30.49 -51.30
CA PHE A 10 31.38 -30.26 -50.47
C PHE A 10 30.46 -31.46 -50.18
N ALA A 11 29.81 -31.43 -49.00
CA ALA A 11 28.40 -31.79 -48.86
C ALA A 11 27.75 -31.02 -47.69
N ILE A 12 26.63 -30.36 -48.00
CA ILE A 12 25.81 -29.51 -47.15
C ILE A 12 24.77 -30.40 -46.46
N THR A 13 24.53 -30.23 -45.16
CA THR A 13 23.20 -30.54 -44.60
C THR A 13 22.88 -29.60 -43.45
N ALA A 14 21.93 -28.72 -43.71
CA ALA A 14 21.30 -27.85 -42.74
C ALA A 14 20.32 -28.66 -41.89
N ALA A 15 20.40 -28.49 -40.57
CA ALA A 15 19.31 -28.76 -39.66
C ALA A 15 19.27 -27.62 -38.62
N LEU A 16 18.56 -26.54 -38.97
CA LEU A 16 18.16 -25.49 -38.05
C LEU A 16 17.10 -26.09 -37.13
N VAL A 17 17.48 -26.48 -35.91
CA VAL A 17 16.51 -26.75 -34.84
C VAL A 17 16.06 -25.38 -34.32
N SER A 18 14.88 -24.95 -34.79
CA SER A 18 14.17 -23.80 -34.25
C SER A 18 13.70 -24.10 -32.83
N ILE A 19 14.43 -23.56 -31.85
CA ILE A 19 13.99 -23.52 -30.46
C ILE A 19 12.88 -22.46 -30.39
N ALA A 20 11.63 -22.91 -30.31
CA ALA A 20 10.51 -22.03 -30.05
C ALA A 20 10.68 -21.37 -28.67
N PRO A 21 10.54 -20.04 -28.53
CA PRO A 21 10.44 -19.42 -27.22
C PRO A 21 9.10 -19.84 -26.60
N ALA A 22 9.15 -20.56 -25.49
CA ALA A 22 8.00 -20.75 -24.63
C ALA A 22 7.56 -19.39 -24.11
N THR A 23 6.45 -18.87 -24.64
CA THR A 23 5.77 -17.70 -24.10
C THR A 23 5.22 -18.08 -22.73
N ALA A 24 5.94 -17.70 -21.67
CA ALA A 24 5.42 -17.70 -20.32
C ALA A 24 4.29 -16.66 -20.24
N GLN A 25 3.05 -17.11 -20.49
CA GLN A 25 1.87 -16.37 -20.10
C GLN A 25 1.79 -16.39 -18.57
N ALA A 26 2.37 -15.37 -17.96
CA ALA A 26 2.00 -14.98 -16.61
C ALA A 26 0.51 -14.62 -16.65
N ALA A 27 -0.32 -15.58 -16.23
CA ALA A 27 -1.72 -15.34 -15.94
C ALA A 27 -1.79 -14.30 -14.80
N THR A 28 -1.89 -13.03 -15.16
CA THR A 28 -2.45 -12.00 -14.31
C THR A 28 -3.94 -12.28 -14.19
N GLY A 29 -4.27 -13.32 -13.42
CA GLY A 29 -5.61 -13.47 -12.89
C GLY A 29 -5.97 -12.20 -12.11
N PRO A 30 -7.23 -11.74 -12.16
CA PRO A 30 -7.62 -10.56 -11.43
C PRO A 30 -7.30 -10.81 -9.96
N VAL A 31 -6.42 -9.98 -9.39
CA VAL A 31 -6.33 -9.86 -7.94
C VAL A 31 -7.69 -9.38 -7.52
N THR A 32 -8.53 -10.29 -7.00
CA THR A 32 -9.74 -9.94 -6.28
C THR A 32 -9.27 -9.22 -5.03
N ALA A 33 -8.95 -7.93 -5.18
CA ALA A 33 -8.95 -7.00 -4.08
C ALA A 33 -10.35 -7.13 -3.50
N GLY A 34 -10.46 -7.79 -2.36
CA GLY A 34 -11.67 -7.75 -1.56
C GLY A 34 -11.89 -6.30 -1.19
N THR A 35 -12.60 -5.57 -2.05
CA THR A 35 -13.08 -4.23 -1.81
C THR A 35 -14.10 -4.38 -0.69
N THR A 36 -13.62 -4.34 0.55
CA THR A 36 -14.49 -4.12 1.69
C THR A 36 -15.14 -2.77 1.39
N ALA A 37 -16.47 -2.75 1.26
CA ALA A 37 -17.21 -1.54 0.93
C ALA A 37 -16.71 -0.38 1.81
N ALA A 38 -16.34 0.73 1.18
CA ALA A 38 -15.94 1.94 1.88
C ALA A 38 -17.06 2.33 2.85
N GLN A 39 -16.80 2.19 4.15
CA GLN A 39 -17.75 2.60 5.17
C GLN A 39 -17.59 4.10 5.35
N GLY A 40 -18.54 4.86 4.80
CA GLY A 40 -18.86 6.18 5.32
C GLY A 40 -19.14 6.09 6.82
N THR A 41 -18.84 7.17 7.55
CA THR A 41 -18.93 7.34 9.01
C THR A 41 -19.20 6.07 9.83
N GLY A 42 -18.18 5.54 10.50
CA GLY A 42 -18.31 4.35 11.34
C GLY A 42 -16.99 3.83 11.91
N PRO A 43 -17.05 2.82 12.80
CA PRO A 43 -15.87 2.09 13.24
C PRO A 43 -15.30 1.25 12.10
N TRP A 44 -13.97 1.20 11.97
CA TRP A 44 -13.31 0.21 11.12
C TRP A 44 -12.78 -0.95 11.97
N GLY A 45 -12.64 -2.12 11.34
CA GLY A 45 -12.19 -3.34 12.00
C GLY A 45 -10.73 -3.30 12.49
N THR A 46 -10.26 -4.39 13.09
CA THR A 46 -8.84 -4.48 13.48
C THR A 46 -7.98 -4.79 12.27
N TYR A 47 -7.00 -3.94 11.99
CA TYR A 47 -5.96 -4.20 10.99
C TYR A 47 -4.63 -4.53 11.67
N TYR A 48 -3.92 -5.51 11.10
CA TYR A 48 -2.65 -5.99 11.62
C TYR A 48 -1.51 -5.61 10.68
N ALA A 49 -0.34 -5.36 11.25
CA ALA A 49 0.91 -5.37 10.49
C ALA A 49 1.21 -6.78 9.96
N PRO A 50 2.02 -6.91 8.88
CA PRO A 50 2.63 -8.18 8.52
C PRO A 50 3.30 -8.84 9.74
N GLY A 51 3.15 -10.16 9.88
CA GLY A 51 3.62 -10.90 11.07
C GLY A 51 2.82 -10.63 12.36
N ARG A 52 1.74 -9.83 12.30
CA ARG A 52 0.81 -9.52 13.40
C ARG A 52 1.49 -8.97 14.65
N LYS A 53 2.61 -8.27 14.46
CA LYS A 53 3.43 -7.66 15.51
C LYS A 53 2.96 -6.26 15.93
N ALA A 54 1.99 -5.71 15.22
CA ALA A 54 1.27 -4.50 15.60
C ALA A 54 -0.17 -4.58 15.10
N LYS A 55 -1.07 -3.83 15.73
CA LYS A 55 -2.46 -3.71 15.26
C LYS A 55 -3.01 -2.30 15.49
N THR A 56 -4.06 -1.96 14.77
CA THR A 56 -4.84 -0.73 14.99
C THR A 56 -6.32 -0.99 14.79
N ASN A 57 -7.15 -0.25 15.50
CA ASN A 57 -8.60 -0.19 15.31
C ASN A 57 -9.08 1.23 15.65
N GLY A 58 -10.24 1.62 15.12
CA GLY A 58 -10.72 2.97 15.31
C GLY A 58 -12.02 3.26 14.58
N SER A 59 -12.28 4.53 14.35
CA SER A 59 -13.49 5.04 13.70
C SER A 59 -13.20 6.30 12.90
N LEU A 60 -13.94 6.44 11.81
CA LEU A 60 -13.96 7.62 10.96
C LEU A 60 -15.33 8.27 11.10
N THR A 61 -15.38 9.58 11.26
CA THR A 61 -16.61 10.38 11.18
C THR A 61 -16.40 11.43 10.11
N VAL A 62 -17.25 11.42 9.10
CA VAL A 62 -17.21 12.32 7.96
C VAL A 62 -18.43 13.25 8.02
N SER A 63 -18.25 14.51 7.65
CA SER A 63 -19.33 15.49 7.55
C SER A 63 -19.09 16.47 6.39
N GLY A 64 -20.18 17.07 5.91
CA GLY A 64 -20.14 18.04 4.81
C GLY A 64 -19.66 17.42 3.51
N GLU A 65 -20.10 16.20 3.18
CA GLU A 65 -19.87 15.65 1.84
C GLU A 65 -20.48 16.58 0.80
N ASP A 66 -19.64 17.09 -0.10
CA ASP A 66 -20.10 17.73 -1.32
C ASP A 66 -20.07 16.76 -2.49
N HIS A 67 -20.99 16.97 -3.42
CA HIS A 67 -21.09 16.23 -4.67
C HIS A 67 -20.64 17.10 -5.84
N ALA A 68 -19.56 17.87 -5.64
CA ALA A 68 -18.94 18.62 -6.72
C ALA A 68 -18.30 17.67 -7.76
N VAL A 69 -17.77 18.23 -8.86
CA VAL A 69 -17.10 17.46 -9.92
C VAL A 69 -15.98 16.57 -9.37
N ILE A 70 -15.29 17.03 -8.33
CA ILE A 70 -14.43 16.19 -7.48
C ILE A 70 -15.04 16.21 -6.07
N PRO A 71 -15.76 15.15 -5.65
CA PRO A 71 -16.45 15.14 -4.36
C PRO A 71 -15.43 15.12 -3.23
N ALA A 72 -15.66 15.89 -2.18
CA ALA A 72 -14.87 15.80 -0.96
C ALA A 72 -15.75 16.07 0.25
N ALA A 73 -15.43 15.42 1.36
CA ALA A 73 -15.99 15.80 2.64
C ALA A 73 -15.30 17.05 3.19
N GLU A 74 -16.09 18.00 3.68
CA GLU A 74 -15.59 19.17 4.38
C GLU A 74 -14.65 18.78 5.51
N THR A 75 -15.05 17.79 6.33
CA THR A 75 -14.21 17.27 7.40
C THR A 75 -14.33 15.76 7.58
N GLY A 76 -13.21 15.12 7.90
CA GLY A 76 -13.13 13.76 8.39
C GLY A 76 -12.34 13.69 9.69
N ARG A 77 -12.98 13.24 10.77
CA ARG A 77 -12.37 12.97 12.07
C ARG A 77 -12.02 11.50 12.20
N ILE A 78 -10.75 11.23 12.44
CA ILE A 78 -10.16 9.89 12.57
C ILE A 78 -9.76 9.70 14.03
N SER A 79 -10.27 8.67 14.68
CA SER A 79 -9.91 8.32 16.06
C SER A 79 -9.64 6.84 16.20
N GLY A 80 -8.78 6.44 17.14
CA GLY A 80 -8.50 5.02 17.34
C GLY A 80 -7.37 4.77 18.32
N ARG A 81 -6.85 3.55 18.26
CA ARG A 81 -5.73 3.08 19.08
C ARG A 81 -4.79 2.26 18.23
N VAL A 82 -3.49 2.51 18.37
CA VAL A 82 -2.43 1.65 17.86
C VAL A 82 -1.87 0.81 19.01
N TYR A 83 -1.50 -0.42 18.72
CA TYR A 83 -0.92 -1.36 19.68
C TYR A 83 0.39 -1.87 19.11
N ASP A 84 1.44 -1.77 19.91
CA ASP A 84 2.63 -2.61 19.76
C ASP A 84 2.41 -3.97 20.44
N LEU A 85 2.67 -5.04 19.68
CA LEU A 85 2.57 -6.43 20.15
C LEU A 85 3.95 -7.08 20.25
N THR A 86 5.04 -6.31 20.16
CA THR A 86 6.41 -6.79 20.31
C THR A 86 6.99 -6.50 21.68
N ARG A 87 7.81 -7.41 22.23
CA ARG A 87 8.58 -7.18 23.47
C ARG A 87 10.00 -6.65 23.18
N GLY A 88 10.25 -6.17 21.97
CA GLY A 88 11.59 -5.90 21.43
C GLY A 88 11.79 -4.44 21.04
N PRO A 89 12.81 -4.14 20.22
CA PRO A 89 13.12 -2.76 19.80
C PRO A 89 12.18 -2.22 18.71
N SER A 90 11.22 -3.03 18.26
CA SER A 90 10.21 -2.63 17.27
C SER A 90 9.05 -1.92 17.94
N CYS A 91 8.35 -1.10 17.16
CA CYS A 91 7.19 -0.34 17.57
C CYS A 91 6.05 -0.62 16.60
N GLY A 92 4.82 -0.52 17.08
CA GLY A 92 3.63 -0.51 16.26
C GLY A 92 3.41 0.85 15.60
N TRP A 93 3.19 0.83 14.30
CA TRP A 93 2.88 2.03 13.51
C TRP A 93 1.51 1.91 12.88
N ALA A 94 0.70 2.97 13.02
CA ALA A 94 -0.48 3.21 12.20
C ALA A 94 -0.17 4.38 11.27
N VAL A 95 -0.12 4.12 9.97
CA VAL A 95 0.17 5.12 8.93
C VAL A 95 -1.09 5.35 8.14
N PHE A 96 -1.48 6.61 8.03
CA PHE A 96 -2.62 7.06 7.25
C PHE A 96 -2.12 7.80 6.02
N ARG A 97 -2.65 7.46 4.84
CA ARG A 97 -2.54 8.26 3.62
C ARG A 97 -3.86 9.00 3.45
N LEU A 98 -3.78 10.32 3.51
CA LEU A 98 -4.93 11.23 3.51
C LEU A 98 -4.90 12.00 2.19
N THR A 99 -5.75 11.60 1.26
CA THR A 99 -5.94 12.33 0.00
C THR A 99 -6.98 13.41 0.23
N TYR A 100 -6.68 14.62 -0.19
CA TYR A 100 -7.54 15.78 0.01
C TYR A 100 -7.69 16.58 -1.28
N ARG A 101 -8.81 17.29 -1.42
CA ARG A 101 -9.06 18.17 -2.54
C ARG A 101 -8.38 19.51 -2.30
N THR A 102 -7.67 20.01 -3.31
CA THR A 102 -7.09 21.36 -3.26
C THR A 102 -8.17 22.44 -3.37
N PRO A 103 -7.93 23.66 -2.86
CA PRO A 103 -8.90 24.76 -2.94
C PRO A 103 -9.33 25.13 -4.37
N ASP A 104 -8.48 24.88 -5.36
CA ASP A 104 -8.79 25.09 -6.78
C ASP A 104 -9.71 24.01 -7.37
N GLY A 105 -9.98 22.93 -6.63
CA GLY A 105 -10.83 21.82 -7.04
C GLY A 105 -10.28 20.97 -8.18
N LYS A 106 -8.98 21.07 -8.50
CA LYS A 106 -8.39 20.43 -9.69
C LYS A 106 -7.49 19.24 -9.39
N ASN A 107 -7.01 19.13 -8.16
CA ASN A 107 -6.01 18.13 -7.79
C ASN A 107 -6.40 17.37 -6.52
N LEU A 108 -5.85 16.16 -6.42
CA LEU A 108 -6.00 15.25 -5.28
C LEU A 108 -4.63 14.86 -4.71
N PRO A 109 -3.87 15.81 -4.12
CA PRO A 109 -2.66 15.47 -3.40
C PRO A 109 -2.97 14.59 -2.18
N PHE A 110 -1.93 13.93 -1.68
CA PHE A 110 -2.01 13.20 -0.42
C PHE A 110 -0.91 13.60 0.55
N ARG A 111 -1.18 13.40 1.83
CA ARG A 111 -0.17 13.49 2.90
C ARG A 111 -0.21 12.25 3.78
N HIS A 112 0.94 11.95 4.39
CA HIS A 112 1.02 10.89 5.39
C HIS A 112 0.86 11.46 6.80
N ARG A 113 0.07 10.76 7.62
CA ARG A 113 0.05 10.95 9.07
C ARG A 113 0.37 9.63 9.74
N SER A 114 1.33 9.62 10.66
CA SER A 114 1.76 8.39 11.32
C SER A 114 1.63 8.52 12.83
N ILE A 115 1.24 7.42 13.46
CA ILE A 115 1.15 7.28 14.92
C ILE A 115 2.02 6.09 15.27
N VAL A 116 2.97 6.30 16.17
CA VAL A 116 3.84 5.26 16.70
C VAL A 116 3.54 4.97 18.16
N ASP A 117 3.50 3.69 18.49
CA ASP A 117 3.44 3.13 19.82
C ASP A 117 4.58 2.12 20.01
N CYS A 118 5.32 2.23 21.09
CA CYS A 118 6.42 1.33 21.44
C CYS A 118 6.19 0.68 22.82
N SER A 119 4.98 0.81 23.36
CA SER A 119 4.62 0.30 24.67
C SER A 119 3.94 -1.04 24.51
N TYR A 120 4.73 -2.12 24.63
CA TYR A 120 4.23 -3.49 24.51
C TYR A 120 2.92 -3.70 25.28
N GLY A 121 1.87 -4.08 24.56
CA GLY A 121 0.56 -4.42 25.11
C GLY A 121 -0.28 -3.24 25.61
N THR A 122 0.28 -2.02 25.68
CA THR A 122 -0.44 -0.83 26.13
C THR A 122 -0.77 0.06 24.94
N PRO A 123 -2.05 0.15 24.52
CA PRO A 123 -2.39 0.93 23.34
C PRO A 123 -2.14 2.42 23.52
N LYS A 124 -1.67 3.06 22.45
CA LYS A 124 -1.64 4.51 22.34
C LYS A 124 -2.89 5.03 21.62
N PRO A 125 -3.72 5.88 22.25
CA PRO A 125 -4.85 6.50 21.58
C PRO A 125 -4.37 7.57 20.60
N PHE A 126 -5.16 7.79 19.54
CA PHE A 126 -4.96 8.90 18.63
C PHE A 126 -6.31 9.50 18.21
N THR A 127 -6.29 10.78 17.88
CA THR A 127 -7.40 11.47 17.22
C THR A 127 -6.86 12.60 16.37
N PHE A 128 -7.39 12.79 15.17
CA PHE A 128 -7.08 13.92 14.31
C PHE A 128 -8.19 14.19 13.30
N THR A 129 -8.19 15.40 12.75
CA THR A 129 -9.14 15.83 11.72
C THR A 129 -8.40 16.16 10.43
N GLN A 130 -9.02 15.83 9.30
CA GLN A 130 -8.62 16.19 7.96
C GLN A 130 -9.73 17.03 7.32
N HIS A 131 -9.37 18.16 6.72
CA HIS A 131 -10.28 18.96 5.90
C HIS A 131 -10.19 18.56 4.43
N ASP A 132 -11.25 18.82 3.68
CA ASP A 132 -11.35 18.56 2.24
C ASP A 132 -11.02 17.09 1.91
N LEU A 133 -11.51 16.17 2.74
CA LEU A 133 -11.13 14.78 2.71
C LEU A 133 -11.76 14.07 1.50
N TYR A 134 -10.90 13.64 0.58
CA TYR A 134 -11.29 12.79 -0.55
C TYR A 134 -11.20 11.31 -0.20
N GLN A 135 -10.09 10.87 0.38
CA GLN A 135 -9.86 9.45 0.67
C GLN A 135 -8.97 9.25 1.89
N VAL A 136 -9.31 8.25 2.70
CA VAL A 136 -8.50 7.78 3.82
C VAL A 136 -8.06 6.36 3.55
N GLU A 137 -6.76 6.16 3.60
CA GLU A 137 -6.14 4.85 3.57
C GLU A 137 -5.30 4.62 4.81
N LEU A 138 -5.22 3.37 5.23
CA LEU A 138 -4.51 2.93 6.41
C LEU A 138 -3.55 1.78 6.09
N LYS A 139 -2.37 1.84 6.67
CA LYS A 139 -1.42 0.74 6.73
C LYS A 139 -0.88 0.60 8.15
N VAL A 140 -0.65 -0.64 8.56
CA VAL A 140 -0.09 -0.96 9.88
C VAL A 140 1.26 -1.63 9.67
N CYS A 141 2.27 -1.19 10.41
CA CYS A 141 3.62 -1.73 10.33
C CYS A 141 4.15 -2.05 11.72
N SER A 142 5.18 -2.88 11.76
CA SER A 142 6.00 -3.12 12.95
C SER A 142 7.46 -2.98 12.56
N GLU A 143 8.12 -1.95 13.06
CA GLU A 143 9.51 -1.61 12.72
C GLU A 143 10.15 -0.78 13.84
N ALA A 144 11.47 -0.60 13.78
CA ALA A 144 12.21 0.13 14.82
C ALA A 144 11.69 1.55 15.06
N LYS A 145 11.87 2.06 16.29
CA LYS A 145 11.52 3.44 16.64
C LYS A 145 12.32 4.42 15.79
N ALA A 146 11.62 5.36 15.16
CA ALA A 146 12.20 6.45 14.38
C ALA A 146 11.29 7.68 14.44
N SER A 147 11.77 8.80 13.89
CA SER A 147 10.96 10.04 13.76
C SER A 147 9.87 9.93 12.69
N LYS A 148 10.04 9.02 11.72
CA LYS A 148 9.10 8.74 10.64
C LYS A 148 9.12 7.24 10.32
N PRO A 149 8.03 6.68 9.76
CA PRO A 149 8.04 5.32 9.25
C PRO A 149 9.07 5.15 8.12
N SER A 150 9.54 3.93 7.93
CA SER A 150 10.44 3.58 6.83
C SER A 150 9.74 3.75 5.47
N LEU A 151 10.53 3.88 4.40
CA LEU A 151 10.00 3.90 3.04
C LEU A 151 9.22 2.62 2.70
N ASN A 152 9.60 1.48 3.29
CA ASN A 152 8.86 0.23 3.17
C ASN A 152 7.46 0.37 3.78
N CYS A 153 7.40 0.87 5.02
CA CYS A 153 6.14 1.17 5.70
C CYS A 153 5.37 2.34 5.07
N LEU A 154 5.95 3.18 4.22
CA LEU A 154 5.18 4.19 3.49
C LEU A 154 4.68 3.65 2.14
N TYR A 155 5.53 3.00 1.35
CA TYR A 155 5.23 2.80 -0.07
C TYR A 155 5.05 1.34 -0.51
N ALA A 156 5.53 0.37 0.27
CA ALA A 156 5.39 -1.04 -0.08
C ALA A 156 4.07 -1.64 0.43
N GLY A 157 3.65 -2.74 -0.21
CA GLY A 157 2.46 -3.48 0.17
C GLY A 157 1.16 -2.72 -0.11
N SER A 158 0.05 -3.32 0.31
CA SER A 158 -1.29 -2.80 0.05
C SER A 158 -1.78 -1.90 1.18
N TRP A 159 -2.45 -0.82 0.80
CA TRP A 159 -3.19 0.04 1.72
C TRP A 159 -4.61 -0.50 1.93
N LYS A 160 -5.18 -0.27 3.11
CA LYS A 160 -6.59 -0.51 3.41
C LYS A 160 -7.35 0.78 3.21
N VAL A 161 -8.26 0.80 2.25
CA VAL A 161 -9.15 1.94 2.02
C VAL A 161 -10.19 1.95 3.13
N LEU A 162 -10.18 3.00 3.94
CA LEU A 162 -11.18 3.21 4.99
C LEU A 162 -12.36 4.02 4.46
N TYR A 163 -12.08 4.98 3.57
CA TYR A 163 -13.07 5.90 3.04
C TYR A 163 -12.63 6.47 1.69
N VAL A 164 -13.60 6.67 0.80
CA VAL A 164 -13.49 7.44 -0.43
C VAL A 164 -14.79 8.24 -0.56
N SER A 165 -14.67 9.54 -0.80
CA SER A 165 -15.79 10.46 -1.03
C SER A 165 -16.57 10.03 -2.28
N LYS A 166 -17.89 10.22 -2.27
CA LYS A 166 -18.78 9.86 -3.37
C LYS A 166 -19.65 11.02 -3.83
#